data_AF-A0A399RAG9-F1
#
_entry.id   AF-A0A399RAG9-F1
#
_cell.length_a   1.000
_cell.length_b   1.000
_cell.length_c   1.000
_cell.angle_alpha   90.00
_cell.angle_beta   90.00
_cell.angle_gamma   90.00
#
_symmetry.space_group_name_H-M   'P 1'
#
loop_
_entity.id
_entity.type
_entity.pdbx_description
1 polymer ?
#
loop_
_entity_poly.entity_id
_entity_poly.type
_entity_poly.pdbx_seq_one_letter_code
_entity_poly.pdbx_strand_id
1 'polypeptide(L)'
;MSDSVPTEVERRDFIFIATTAAAAIGTGLAAWPLVDQMNPASDTRASSSLDVDVSKIPVGGEIRVLIGGKPFFIRRRTEAEIAAANAVNFDRLPDPETDDARLRPRRDGTLNPAILITSGVCTHLGCVPVGPNQGAVGDYGGWYCPCHGSHYDISGRIRKGPAPLNLPVPDYVYLTDDLVTISI
;
A
#
# COMPACT_ATOMS: atom_id res chain seq x y z
N MET A 1 -48.53 18.81 38.83
CA MET A 1 -48.18 17.48 38.28
C MET A 1 -47.59 16.67 39.42
N SER A 2 -48.28 15.63 39.89
CA SER A 2 -47.80 14.81 41.00
C SER A 2 -46.86 13.75 40.44
N ASP A 3 -45.58 13.79 40.83
CA ASP A 3 -44.65 12.70 40.55
C ASP A 3 -45.16 11.44 41.27
N SER A 4 -45.53 10.41 40.51
CA SER A 4 -45.89 9.12 41.06
C SER A 4 -44.62 8.44 41.60
N VAL A 5 -44.59 8.15 42.90
CA VAL A 5 -43.48 7.43 43.54
C VAL A 5 -43.36 6.03 42.90
N PRO A 6 -42.19 5.66 42.35
CA PRO A 6 -42.01 4.35 41.71
C PRO A 6 -42.27 3.21 42.69
N THR A 7 -42.99 2.18 42.21
CA THR A 7 -43.33 0.98 42.97
C THR A 7 -42.06 0.18 43.34
N GLU A 8 -42.15 -0.68 44.35
CA GLU A 8 -41.00 -1.48 44.81
C GLU A 8 -40.40 -2.35 43.68
N VAL A 9 -41.26 -2.89 42.80
CA VAL A 9 -40.86 -3.70 41.63
C VAL A 9 -40.05 -2.86 40.64
N GLU A 10 -40.52 -1.64 40.31
CA GLU A 10 -39.80 -0.73 39.39
C GLU A 10 -38.43 -0.31 39.93
N ARG A 11 -38.29 -0.13 41.25
CA ARG A 11 -36.99 0.21 41.87
C ARG A 11 -36.00 -0.95 41.81
N ARG A 12 -36.47 -2.19 41.96
CA ARG A 12 -35.62 -3.39 41.89
C ARG A 12 -35.18 -3.66 40.46
N ASP A 13 -36.09 -3.57 39.49
CA ASP A 13 -35.77 -3.72 38.06
C ASP A 13 -34.76 -2.68 37.59
N PHE A 14 -34.90 -1.43 38.04
CA PHE A 14 -33.91 -0.38 37.76
C PHE A 14 -32.50 -0.78 38.25
N ILE A 15 -32.37 -1.31 39.47
CA ILE A 15 -31.08 -1.73 40.01
C ILE A 15 -30.48 -2.87 39.19
N PHE A 16 -31.28 -3.86 38.77
CA PHE A 16 -30.79 -4.95 37.93
C PHE A 16 -30.31 -4.45 36.57
N ILE A 17 -31.12 -3.64 35.88
CA ILE A 17 -30.78 -3.08 34.58
C ILE A 17 -29.51 -2.22 34.70
N ALA A 18 -29.46 -1.32 35.68
CA ALA A 18 -28.31 -0.44 35.89
C ALA A 18 -27.03 -1.24 36.19
N THR A 19 -27.13 -2.28 37.03
CA THR A 19 -25.99 -3.13 37.42
C THR A 19 -25.48 -3.95 36.25
N THR A 20 -26.37 -4.61 35.50
CA THR A 20 -26.01 -5.41 34.33
C THR A 20 -25.44 -4.52 33.22
N ALA A 21 -26.00 -3.32 33.01
CA ALA A 21 -25.47 -2.35 32.06
C ALA A 21 -24.06 -1.88 32.46
N ALA A 22 -23.86 -1.52 33.73
CA ALA A 22 -22.55 -1.12 34.25
C ALA A 22 -21.51 -2.24 34.11
N ALA A 23 -21.89 -3.49 34.41
CA ALA A 23 -21.02 -4.64 34.25
C ALA A 23 -20.63 -4.87 32.77
N ALA A 24 -21.61 -4.83 31.86
CA ALA A 24 -21.36 -5.00 30.42
C ALA A 24 -20.43 -3.92 29.86
N ILE A 25 -20.66 -2.66 30.24
CA ILE A 25 -19.79 -1.53 29.85
C ILE A 25 -18.39 -1.72 30.43
N GLY A 26 -18.27 -2.07 31.72
CA GLY A 26 -16.99 -2.31 32.37
C GLY A 26 -16.19 -3.43 31.70
N THR A 27 -16.85 -4.53 31.33
CA THR A 27 -16.23 -5.63 30.57
C THR A 27 -15.75 -5.16 29.20
N GLY A 28 -16.56 -4.40 28.46
CA GLY A 28 -16.16 -3.86 27.16
C GLY A 28 -14.93 -2.93 27.26
N LEU A 29 -14.94 -2.03 28.25
CA LEU A 29 -13.83 -1.11 28.50
C LEU A 29 -12.54 -1.82 28.94
N ALA A 30 -12.64 -2.94 29.66
CA ALA A 30 -11.49 -3.75 30.05
C ALA A 30 -10.96 -4.62 28.90
N ALA A 31 -11.86 -5.15 28.05
CA ALA A 31 -11.48 -6.00 26.93
C ALA A 31 -10.86 -5.23 25.76
N TRP A 32 -11.35 -4.01 25.48
CA TRP A 32 -10.85 -3.16 24.40
C TRP A 32 -9.32 -2.98 24.40
N PRO A 33 -8.67 -2.50 25.48
CA PRO A 33 -7.22 -2.26 25.47
C PRO A 33 -6.40 -3.54 25.30
N LEU A 34 -6.92 -4.71 25.71
CA LEU A 34 -6.24 -6.00 25.51
C LEU A 34 -6.15 -6.39 24.02
N VAL A 35 -7.16 -6.01 23.24
CA VAL A 35 -7.17 -6.17 21.78
C VAL A 35 -6.40 -5.03 21.12
N ASP A 36 -6.63 -3.79 21.55
CA ASP A 36 -6.03 -2.60 20.92
C ASP A 36 -4.51 -2.56 21.05
N GLN A 37 -3.93 -3.14 22.12
CA GLN A 37 -2.47 -3.24 22.23
C GLN A 37 -1.81 -4.13 21.17
N MET A 38 -2.59 -4.91 20.41
CA MET A 38 -2.09 -5.70 19.26
C MET A 38 -2.09 -4.91 17.95
N ASN A 39 -2.70 -3.72 17.91
CA ASN A 39 -2.65 -2.82 16.76
C ASN A 39 -1.26 -2.16 16.62
N PRO A 40 -0.91 -1.61 15.44
CA PRO A 40 0.39 -0.97 15.23
C PRO A 40 0.66 0.17 16.22
N ALA A 41 1.79 0.08 16.91
CA ALA A 41 2.27 1.05 17.89
C ALA A 41 2.72 2.38 17.23
N SER A 42 2.92 3.42 18.05
CA SER A 42 3.23 4.78 17.57
C SER A 42 4.57 4.88 16.84
N ASP A 43 5.58 4.15 17.29
CA ASP A 43 6.89 4.04 16.65
C ASP A 43 6.80 3.37 15.27
N THR A 44 5.93 2.36 15.14
CA THR A 44 5.64 1.72 13.85
C THR A 44 4.98 2.69 12.86
N ARG A 45 4.08 3.57 13.34
CA ARG A 45 3.42 4.58 12.50
C ARG A 45 4.33 5.75 12.11
N ALA A 46 5.36 6.06 12.91
CA ALA A 46 6.25 7.18 12.66
C ALA A 46 7.19 6.98 11.45
N SER A 47 7.41 5.74 11.00
CA SER A 47 8.26 5.41 9.84
C SER A 47 7.53 5.52 8.48
N SER A 48 6.55 6.42 8.34
CA SER A 48 5.60 6.40 7.22
C SER A 48 6.06 7.11 5.94
N SER A 49 7.19 7.82 5.94
CA SER A 49 7.72 8.47 4.73
C SER A 49 9.24 8.42 4.61
N LEU A 50 9.73 8.52 3.38
CA LEU A 50 11.16 8.56 3.06
C LEU A 50 11.40 9.47 1.85
N ASP A 51 12.39 10.35 1.98
CA ASP A 51 12.91 11.16 0.89
C ASP A 51 14.00 10.40 0.13
N VAL A 52 13.83 10.30 -1.18
CA VAL A 52 14.72 9.55 -2.06
C VAL A 52 15.18 10.43 -3.22
N ASP A 53 16.49 10.51 -3.37
CA ASP A 53 17.16 11.19 -4.48
C ASP A 53 17.25 10.24 -5.69
N VAL A 54 16.39 10.48 -6.69
CA VAL A 54 16.28 9.62 -7.87
C VAL A 54 17.39 9.86 -8.91
N SER A 55 18.14 10.97 -8.79
CA SER A 55 19.25 11.29 -9.71
C SER A 55 20.38 10.26 -9.63
N LYS A 56 20.55 9.66 -8.44
CA LYS A 56 21.58 8.66 -8.12
C LYS A 56 21.31 7.29 -8.73
N ILE A 57 20.10 7.06 -9.24
CA ILE A 57 19.72 5.81 -9.88
C ILE A 57 20.23 5.84 -11.33
N PRO A 58 21.07 4.89 -11.78
CA PRO A 58 21.48 4.84 -13.18
C PRO A 58 20.29 4.50 -14.09
N VAL A 59 20.34 4.91 -15.35
CA VAL A 59 19.30 4.58 -16.34
C VAL A 59 19.25 3.06 -16.56
N GLY A 60 18.05 2.48 -16.51
CA GLY A 60 17.82 1.03 -16.45
C GLY A 60 17.96 0.42 -15.04
N GLY A 61 18.42 1.22 -14.07
CA GLY A 61 18.63 0.83 -12.68
C GLY A 61 17.35 0.82 -11.84
N GLU A 62 17.45 0.16 -10.69
CA GLU A 62 16.39 0.08 -9.68
C GLU A 62 17.05 0.09 -8.31
N ILE A 63 16.47 0.87 -7.39
CA ILE A 63 16.79 0.77 -5.96
C ILE A 63 15.57 0.26 -5.20
N ARG A 64 15.82 -0.34 -4.05
CA ARG A 64 14.79 -0.89 -3.17
C ARG A 64 14.92 -0.24 -1.81
N VAL A 65 13.84 0.39 -1.37
CA VAL A 65 13.79 1.07 -0.08
C VAL A 65 12.72 0.42 0.80
N LEU A 66 12.91 0.49 2.11
CA LEU A 66 11.92 0.04 3.09
C LEU A 66 11.31 1.27 3.75
N ILE A 67 9.97 1.37 3.70
CA ILE A 67 9.20 2.45 4.34
C ILE A 67 8.12 1.76 5.18
N GLY A 68 8.12 2.01 6.49
CA GLY A 68 7.27 1.31 7.46
C GLY A 68 7.30 -0.21 7.33
N GLY A 69 8.48 -0.79 7.07
CA GLY A 69 8.68 -2.23 6.88
C GLY A 69 8.18 -2.80 5.55
N LYS A 70 7.59 -1.99 4.66
CA LYS A 70 7.15 -2.39 3.32
C LYS A 70 8.22 -2.05 2.26
N PRO A 71 8.54 -2.96 1.34
CA PRO A 71 9.46 -2.68 0.24
C PRO A 71 8.79 -1.82 -0.84
N PHE A 72 9.58 -0.90 -1.41
CA PHE A 72 9.23 -0.12 -2.59
C PHE A 72 10.34 -0.22 -3.62
N PHE A 73 9.95 -0.35 -4.89
CA PHE A 73 10.84 -0.34 -6.04
C PHE A 73 10.80 1.02 -6.69
N ILE A 74 11.98 1.62 -6.85
CA ILE A 74 12.15 2.91 -7.53
C ILE A 74 13.02 2.62 -8.73
N ARG A 75 12.41 2.60 -9.91
CA ARG A 75 13.04 2.23 -11.16
C ARG A 75 13.22 3.44 -12.06
N ARG A 76 14.44 3.65 -12.52
CA ARG A 76 14.75 4.64 -13.57
C ARG A 76 14.77 3.94 -14.92
N ARG A 77 13.66 4.02 -15.66
CA ARG A 77 13.42 3.30 -16.91
C ARG A 77 14.20 3.91 -18.09
N THR A 78 14.57 3.06 -19.04
CA THR A 78 15.11 3.47 -20.34
C THR A 78 14.00 3.92 -21.30
N GLU A 79 14.35 4.63 -22.36
CA GLU A 79 13.38 5.01 -23.41
C GLU A 79 12.73 3.79 -24.06
N ALA A 80 13.49 2.72 -24.28
CA ALA A 80 12.97 1.47 -24.85
C ALA A 80 11.93 0.80 -23.92
N GLU A 81 12.15 0.86 -22.61
CA GLU A 81 11.21 0.35 -21.61
C GLU A 81 9.92 1.17 -21.54
N ILE A 82 10.04 2.50 -21.62
CA ILE A 82 8.89 3.41 -21.66
C ILE A 82 8.07 3.15 -22.92
N ALA A 83 8.72 3.05 -24.08
CA ALA A 83 8.06 2.74 -25.34
C ALA A 83 7.36 1.37 -25.28
N ALA A 84 8.01 0.36 -24.72
CA ALA A 84 7.43 -0.97 -24.53
C ALA A 84 6.22 -0.94 -23.59
N ALA A 85 6.25 -0.18 -22.49
CA ALA A 85 5.14 -0.03 -21.56
C ALA A 85 3.91 0.60 -22.22
N ASN A 86 4.13 1.65 -23.02
CA ASN A 86 3.10 2.39 -23.75
C ASN A 86 2.50 1.60 -24.92
N ALA A 87 3.27 0.67 -25.51
CA ALA A 87 2.80 -0.18 -26.60
C ALA A 87 1.88 -1.33 -26.12
N VAL A 88 1.78 -1.57 -24.81
CA VAL A 88 0.89 -2.61 -24.27
C VAL A 88 -0.57 -2.20 -24.42
N ASN A 89 -1.38 -3.08 -25.02
CA ASN A 89 -2.83 -2.96 -24.99
C ASN A 89 -3.35 -3.21 -23.56
N PHE A 90 -3.63 -2.12 -22.84
CA PHE A 90 -4.01 -2.15 -21.43
C PHE A 90 -5.41 -2.74 -21.18
N ASP A 91 -6.33 -2.65 -22.16
CA ASP A 91 -7.70 -3.18 -22.04
C ASP A 91 -7.77 -4.70 -21.88
N ARG A 92 -6.70 -5.39 -22.28
CA ARG A 92 -6.59 -6.86 -22.20
C ARG A 92 -5.82 -7.34 -20.98
N LEU A 93 -5.43 -6.42 -20.09
CA LEU A 93 -4.73 -6.78 -18.85
C LEU A 93 -5.73 -7.28 -17.81
N PRO A 94 -5.32 -8.17 -16.89
CA PRO A 94 -6.14 -8.56 -15.75
C PRO A 94 -6.60 -7.37 -14.89
N ASP A 95 -5.75 -6.35 -14.77
CA ASP A 95 -6.03 -5.08 -14.09
C ASP A 95 -5.70 -3.91 -15.05
N PRO A 96 -6.69 -3.44 -15.84
CA PRO A 96 -6.48 -2.45 -16.90
C PRO A 96 -6.00 -1.10 -16.38
N GLU A 97 -4.77 -0.73 -16.73
CA GLU A 97 -4.16 0.54 -16.34
C GLU A 97 -3.12 0.99 -17.38
N THR A 98 -3.16 2.27 -17.76
CA THR A 98 -2.16 2.88 -18.64
C THR A 98 -0.86 3.13 -17.88
N ASP A 99 0.26 3.32 -18.60
CA ASP A 99 1.53 3.64 -17.95
C ASP A 99 1.47 5.02 -17.25
N ASP A 100 0.88 6.01 -17.91
CA ASP A 100 0.75 7.38 -17.37
C ASP A 100 -0.07 7.44 -16.08
N ALA A 101 -1.12 6.61 -15.94
CA ALA A 101 -1.93 6.54 -14.72
C ALA A 101 -1.13 6.05 -13.50
N ARG A 102 -0.03 5.34 -13.76
CA ARG A 102 0.86 4.76 -12.74
C ARG A 102 1.98 5.72 -12.33
N LEU A 103 2.00 6.91 -12.90
CA LEU A 103 2.96 7.95 -12.56
C LEU A 103 2.29 9.02 -11.70
N ARG A 104 3.11 9.81 -11.01
CA ARG A 104 2.67 11.04 -10.34
C ARG A 104 3.30 12.25 -11.04
N PRO A 105 2.55 13.36 -11.16
CA PRO A 105 3.06 14.57 -11.80
C PRO A 105 4.16 15.21 -10.95
N ARG A 106 5.10 15.86 -11.63
CA ARG A 106 6.04 16.82 -11.05
C ARG A 106 5.28 18.06 -10.59
N ARG A 107 5.99 18.98 -9.90
CA ARG A 107 5.44 20.24 -9.41
C ARG A 107 4.91 21.16 -10.52
N ASP A 108 5.42 21.01 -11.75
CA ASP A 108 4.97 21.74 -12.93
C ASP A 108 3.76 21.08 -13.64
N GLY A 109 3.24 19.98 -13.10
CA GLY A 109 2.12 19.21 -13.65
C GLY A 109 2.50 18.20 -14.73
N THR A 110 3.78 18.12 -15.12
CA THR A 110 4.24 17.19 -16.16
C THR A 110 4.57 15.81 -15.57
N LEU A 111 4.34 14.74 -16.33
CA LEU A 111 4.73 13.39 -15.90
C LEU A 111 6.23 13.15 -16.14
N ASN A 112 6.81 12.26 -15.32
CA ASN A 112 8.16 11.77 -15.51
C ASN A 112 8.15 10.28 -15.89
N PRO A 113 8.04 9.92 -17.18
CA PRO A 113 8.03 8.51 -17.59
C PRO A 113 9.30 7.75 -17.23
N ALA A 114 10.42 8.44 -16.99
CA ALA A 114 11.65 7.77 -16.57
C ALA A 114 11.57 7.22 -15.15
N ILE A 115 10.74 7.75 -14.26
CA ILE A 115 10.71 7.34 -12.85
C ILE A 115 9.40 6.62 -12.56
N LEU A 116 9.49 5.32 -12.34
CA LEU A 116 8.37 4.50 -11.89
C LEU A 116 8.62 4.06 -10.44
N ILE A 117 7.65 4.34 -9.57
CA ILE A 117 7.68 3.93 -8.17
C ILE A 117 6.52 2.98 -7.93
N THR A 118 6.80 1.79 -7.43
CA THR A 118 5.79 0.79 -7.12
C THR A 118 6.08 0.15 -5.77
N SER A 119 5.05 -0.39 -5.12
CA SER A 119 5.22 -1.29 -4.00
C SER A 119 5.93 -2.55 -4.48
N GLY A 120 6.92 -2.99 -3.71
CA GLY A 120 7.59 -4.28 -3.90
C GLY A 120 6.82 -5.44 -3.26
N VAL A 121 5.54 -5.26 -2.96
CA VAL A 121 4.69 -6.27 -2.31
C VAL A 121 3.76 -6.87 -3.37
N CYS A 122 3.94 -8.16 -3.66
CA CYS A 122 3.08 -8.87 -4.61
C CYS A 122 1.64 -8.88 -4.10
N THR A 123 0.72 -8.49 -4.98
CA THR A 123 -0.72 -8.39 -4.71
C THR A 123 -1.43 -9.73 -4.53
N HIS A 124 -0.75 -10.86 -4.76
CA HIS A 124 -1.29 -12.17 -4.40
C HIS A 124 -1.33 -12.35 -2.88
N LEU A 125 -0.16 -12.53 -2.25
CA LEU A 125 -0.03 -12.84 -0.81
C LEU A 125 1.18 -12.16 -0.15
N GLY A 126 1.70 -11.09 -0.75
CA GLY A 126 2.64 -10.18 -0.09
C GLY A 126 4.13 -10.51 -0.23
N CYS A 127 4.51 -11.57 -0.94
CA CYS A 127 5.92 -11.85 -1.25
C CYS A 127 6.57 -10.69 -2.04
N VAL A 128 7.89 -10.56 -1.96
CA VAL A 128 8.64 -9.55 -2.71
C VAL A 128 9.01 -10.08 -4.11
N PRO A 129 8.52 -9.48 -5.21
CA PRO A 129 8.94 -9.88 -6.54
C PRO A 129 10.44 -9.62 -6.78
N VAL A 130 11.09 -10.55 -7.48
CA VAL A 130 12.43 -10.34 -8.03
C VAL A 130 12.33 -9.53 -9.31
N GLY A 131 13.33 -8.69 -9.57
CA GLY A 131 13.31 -7.73 -10.68
C GLY A 131 14.58 -7.80 -11.53
N PRO A 132 14.76 -6.85 -12.47
CA PRO A 132 15.84 -6.86 -13.45
C PRO A 132 17.24 -6.93 -12.82
N ASN A 133 17.43 -6.31 -11.65
CA ASN A 133 18.72 -6.32 -10.95
C ASN A 133 19.03 -7.64 -10.23
N GLN A 134 18.07 -8.57 -10.16
CA GLN A 134 18.21 -9.86 -9.47
C GLN A 134 18.15 -11.05 -10.44
N GLY A 135 18.12 -10.81 -11.75
CA GLY A 135 18.33 -11.81 -12.80
C GLY A 135 17.06 -12.52 -13.32
N ALA A 136 15.93 -12.48 -12.61
CA ALA A 136 14.68 -13.06 -13.08
C ALA A 136 13.59 -11.99 -13.22
N VAL A 137 13.18 -11.73 -14.47
CA VAL A 137 12.17 -10.72 -14.84
C VAL A 137 10.85 -11.35 -15.31
N GLY A 138 10.78 -12.68 -15.33
CA GLY A 138 9.67 -13.42 -15.90
C GLY A 138 9.47 -13.13 -17.40
N ASP A 139 8.33 -13.56 -17.93
CA ASP A 139 7.99 -13.48 -19.35
C ASP A 139 7.78 -12.04 -19.89
N TYR A 140 7.67 -11.02 -19.03
CA TYR A 140 7.26 -9.66 -19.42
C TYR A 140 8.28 -8.56 -19.05
N GLY A 141 9.49 -8.94 -18.66
CA GLY A 141 10.61 -7.99 -18.52
C GLY A 141 10.55 -7.05 -17.31
N GLY A 142 9.51 -7.15 -16.46
CA GLY A 142 9.39 -6.38 -15.23
C GLY A 142 9.84 -7.18 -14.03
N TRP A 143 8.87 -7.70 -13.27
CA TRP A 143 9.13 -8.43 -12.03
C TRP A 143 8.47 -9.79 -12.02
N TYR A 144 9.13 -10.75 -11.35
CA TYR A 144 8.64 -12.10 -11.17
C TYR A 144 8.47 -12.42 -9.68
N CYS A 145 7.31 -12.92 -9.27
CA CYS A 145 7.08 -13.35 -7.89
C CYS A 145 7.29 -14.87 -7.77
N PRO A 146 8.38 -15.33 -7.12
CA PRO A 146 8.74 -16.75 -7.09
C PRO A 146 7.81 -17.60 -6.21
N CYS A 147 7.00 -16.98 -5.35
CA CYS A 147 6.13 -17.72 -4.43
C CYS A 147 5.06 -18.54 -5.16
N HIS A 148 4.42 -17.96 -6.18
CA HIS A 148 3.31 -18.61 -6.91
C HIS A 148 3.34 -18.30 -8.42
N GLY A 149 4.43 -17.74 -8.92
CA GLY A 149 4.63 -17.52 -10.36
C GLY A 149 3.82 -16.36 -10.95
N SER A 150 3.63 -15.26 -10.20
CA SER A 150 3.06 -14.03 -10.78
C SER A 150 4.11 -13.27 -11.59
N HIS A 151 3.73 -12.78 -12.76
CA HIS A 151 4.60 -12.00 -13.64
C HIS A 151 4.03 -10.60 -13.85
N TYR A 152 4.88 -9.60 -13.67
CA TYR A 152 4.58 -8.19 -13.87
C TYR A 152 5.40 -7.64 -15.03
N ASP A 153 4.81 -6.75 -15.82
CA ASP A 153 5.53 -6.03 -16.87
C ASP A 153 6.37 -4.87 -16.32
N ILE A 154 7.05 -4.14 -17.20
CA ILE A 154 7.95 -3.03 -16.84
C ILE A 154 7.25 -1.81 -16.23
N SER A 155 5.91 -1.76 -16.30
CA SER A 155 5.07 -0.77 -15.60
C SER A 155 4.63 -1.29 -14.22
N GLY A 156 4.92 -2.55 -13.89
CA GLY A 156 4.47 -3.21 -12.66
C GLY A 156 3.04 -3.73 -12.78
N ARG A 157 2.52 -3.91 -14.01
CA ARG A 157 1.17 -4.42 -14.23
C ARG A 157 1.17 -5.92 -14.27
N ILE A 158 0.18 -6.55 -13.64
CA ILE A 158 0.05 -8.01 -13.61
C ILE A 158 -0.26 -8.52 -15.02
N ARG A 159 0.45 -9.57 -15.45
CA ARG A 159 0.31 -10.16 -16.79
C ARG A 159 -0.08 -11.63 -16.75
N LYS A 160 0.35 -12.35 -15.72
CA LYS A 160 0.20 -13.79 -15.57
C LYS A 160 0.32 -14.20 -14.11
N GLY A 161 -0.37 -15.27 -13.72
CA GLY A 161 -0.31 -15.86 -12.38
C GLY A 161 -1.50 -15.47 -11.51
N PRO A 162 -1.48 -15.84 -10.21
CA PRO A 162 -2.64 -15.70 -9.32
C PRO A 162 -2.79 -14.31 -8.69
N ALA A 163 -1.84 -13.39 -8.89
CA ALA A 163 -2.00 -12.03 -8.41
C ALA A 163 -3.21 -11.35 -9.09
N PRO A 164 -4.13 -10.73 -8.34
CA PRO A 164 -5.34 -10.14 -8.93
C PRO A 164 -5.12 -8.71 -9.46
N LEU A 165 -4.10 -8.01 -8.99
CA LEU A 165 -3.91 -6.56 -9.22
C LEU A 165 -2.47 -6.21 -9.63
N ASN A 166 -2.31 -5.06 -10.27
CA ASN A 166 -1.00 -4.44 -10.54
C ASN A 166 -0.26 -4.13 -9.22
N LEU A 167 1.08 -4.02 -9.27
CA LEU A 167 1.84 -3.54 -8.11
C LEU A 167 1.37 -2.11 -7.77
N PRO A 168 0.90 -1.86 -6.53
CA PRO A 168 0.36 -0.55 -6.17
C PRO A 168 1.41 0.55 -6.33
N VAL A 169 1.00 1.70 -6.87
CA VAL A 169 1.83 2.91 -6.89
C VAL A 169 1.59 3.64 -5.57
N PRO A 170 2.61 3.88 -4.74
CA PRO A 170 2.43 4.64 -3.50
C PRO A 170 2.06 6.09 -3.80
N ASP A 171 1.59 6.78 -2.77
CA ASP A 171 1.56 8.23 -2.81
C ASP A 171 2.99 8.74 -2.70
N TYR A 172 3.39 9.52 -3.71
CA TYR A 172 4.69 10.18 -3.72
C TYR A 172 4.58 11.56 -4.37
N VAL A 173 5.44 12.46 -3.91
CA VAL A 173 5.49 13.85 -4.39
C VAL A 173 6.93 14.24 -4.71
N TYR A 174 7.09 14.99 -5.80
CA TYR A 174 8.37 15.61 -6.14
C TYR A 174 8.58 16.86 -5.27
N LEU A 175 9.57 16.84 -4.39
CA LEU A 175 10.01 18.03 -3.65
C LEU A 175 10.83 18.96 -4.57
N THR A 176 11.69 18.34 -5.37
CA THR A 176 12.45 18.94 -6.49
C THR A 176 12.41 17.97 -7.68
N ASP A 177 13.07 18.31 -8.79
CA ASP A 177 13.11 17.43 -9.97
C ASP A 177 13.78 16.07 -9.69
N ASP A 178 14.70 16.05 -8.73
CA ASP A 178 15.51 14.88 -8.37
C ASP A 178 15.17 14.28 -7.00
N LEU A 179 14.40 14.97 -6.16
CA LEU A 179 14.05 14.51 -4.81
C LEU A 179 12.56 14.18 -4.70
N VAL A 180 12.26 12.92 -4.36
CA VAL A 180 10.91 12.40 -4.23
C VAL A 180 10.65 11.96 -2.79
N THR A 181 9.59 12.45 -2.17
CA THR A 181 9.07 11.91 -0.91
C THR A 181 8.05 10.83 -1.22
N ILE A 182 8.25 9.64 -0.69
CA ILE A 182 7.31 8.52 -0.77
C ILE A 182 6.67 8.34 0.60
N SER A 183 5.35 8.19 0.65
CA SER A 183 4.56 8.01 1.88
C SER A 183 3.70 6.74 1.83
N ILE A 184 3.46 6.14 3.01
CA ILE A 184 2.59 4.96 3.21
C ILE A 184 1.41 5.22 4.14
#